data_AF-A0A849FPV6-F1
#
_entry.id   AF-A0A849FPV6-F1
#
_cell.length_a   1.000
_cell.length_b   1.000
_cell.length_c   1.000
_cell.angle_alpha   90.00
_cell.angle_beta   90.00
_cell.angle_gamma   90.00
#
_symmetry.space_group_name_H-M   'P 1'
#
loop_
_entity.id
_entity.type
_entity.pdbx_description
1 polymer ?
#
loop_
_entity_poly.entity_id
_entity_poly.type
_entity_poly.pdbx_seq_one_letter_code
_entity_poly.pdbx_strand_id
1 'polypeptide(L)'
;MIRPFLALVVSLTLLMGNAFAQEAAAPSVDRSATGGAQTLEDILARQSGEKIDDTFRRTATGDPDSAAGITEQLGTLGGSSDPELWRALRYGSADITVSSGDELVATVLMQDGGMWWLEFREGPLMKFAGYALVGTIALLALFFLVRGRVRIDGEITGRTIERFKAVERFGHWLLASSFIVLGLTGLITLFGRKFLIPTFGHEAFSTVAVASKWVHNNISWAFMIALVMIFVMWVIHNLPDRTDIKWLLKGGGLFGGGHPPAKKFNAGQKLIFWSVIVLGTSISLTGLSLLFPFELPMFAATFEKLNATGLPQMLGFGELSTLLAPHEEMQYAQLWHALVSFVLMAIIIAHIYIGSIGMEGAFDAMGSGEVEEQWAREHHSLWVEEVKAKEGDAPKAASPAE
;
A
#
# COMPACT_ATOMS: atom_id res chain seq x y z
N MET A 1 46.29 15.11 36.92
CA MET A 1 45.54 15.48 38.14
C MET A 1 44.50 16.59 37.95
N ILE A 2 44.55 17.38 36.87
CA ILE A 2 43.61 18.50 36.65
C ILE A 2 42.20 18.06 36.24
N ARG A 3 42.04 17.03 35.40
CA ARG A 3 40.72 16.51 34.97
C ARG A 3 39.85 15.92 36.09
N PRO A 4 40.37 15.07 37.01
CA PRO A 4 39.54 14.56 38.11
C PRO A 4 39.18 15.66 39.11
N PHE A 5 40.04 16.67 39.29
CA PHE A 5 39.76 17.82 40.14
C PHE A 5 38.67 18.72 39.53
N LEU A 6 38.71 19.00 38.21
CA LEU A 6 37.64 19.73 37.54
C LEU A 6 36.31 18.98 37.58
N ALA A 7 36.33 17.66 37.38
CA ALA A 7 35.12 16.84 37.49
C ALA A 7 34.53 16.88 38.91
N LEU A 8 35.38 16.79 39.93
CA LEU A 8 34.95 16.91 41.33
C LEU A 8 34.35 18.28 41.63
N VAL A 9 34.98 19.37 41.15
CA VAL A 9 34.49 20.73 41.33
C VAL A 9 33.14 20.93 40.62
N VAL A 10 33.00 20.46 39.39
CA VAL A 10 31.74 20.53 38.63
C VAL A 10 30.63 19.71 39.32
N SER A 11 30.94 18.50 39.79
CA SER A 11 30.00 17.66 40.53
C SER A 11 29.59 18.28 41.87
N LEU A 12 30.51 18.92 42.60
CA LEU A 12 30.18 19.63 43.83
C LEU A 12 29.34 20.89 43.58
N THR A 13 29.61 21.64 42.51
CA THR A 13 28.78 22.80 42.14
C THR A 13 27.37 22.41 41.71
N LEU A 14 27.19 21.23 41.09
CA LEU A 14 25.86 20.70 40.75
C LEU A 14 25.10 20.16 41.97
N LEU A 15 25.80 19.64 42.99
CA LEU A 15 25.20 19.18 44.25
C LEU A 15 24.83 20.32 45.21
N MET A 16 25.47 21.49 45.09
CA MET A 16 25.19 22.68 45.90
C MET A 16 24.09 23.57 45.29
N GLY A 17 23.67 23.30 44.05
CA GLY A 17 22.52 23.90 43.40
C GLY A 17 21.20 23.28 43.85
N ASN A 18 20.96 23.14 45.15
CA ASN A 18 19.60 22.93 45.64
C ASN A 18 18.86 24.26 45.50
N ALA A 19 18.27 24.48 44.32
CA ALA A 19 17.18 25.43 44.21
C ALA A 19 16.05 24.89 45.09
N PHE A 20 15.98 25.36 46.33
CA PHE A 20 14.75 25.27 47.09
C PHE A 20 13.71 25.99 46.25
N ALA A 21 12.81 25.24 45.62
CA ALA A 21 11.59 25.79 45.09
C ALA A 21 10.91 26.44 46.28
N GLN A 22 11.07 27.76 46.41
CA GLN A 22 10.30 28.53 47.35
C GLN A 22 8.89 28.39 46.82
N GLU A 23 8.13 27.50 47.44
CA GLU A 23 6.69 27.40 47.32
C GLU A 23 6.11 28.65 47.99
N ALA A 24 6.46 29.81 47.43
CA ALA A 24 5.65 30.98 47.56
C ALA A 24 4.33 30.53 46.93
N ALA A 25 3.33 30.28 47.77
CA ALA A 25 1.96 30.11 47.34
C ALA A 25 1.71 31.27 46.38
N ALA A 26 1.71 30.97 45.08
CA ALA A 26 1.41 31.97 44.08
C ALA A 26 0.08 32.57 44.52
N PRO A 27 -0.04 33.91 44.63
CA PRO A 27 -1.31 34.52 45.02
C PRO A 27 -2.39 33.88 44.15
N SER A 28 -3.46 33.41 44.79
CA SER A 28 -4.56 32.76 44.08
C SER A 28 -4.99 33.70 42.96
N VAL A 29 -4.65 33.35 41.72
CA VAL A 29 -4.98 34.20 40.59
C VAL A 29 -6.48 34.14 40.46
N ASP A 30 -7.15 35.26 40.75
CA ASP A 30 -8.57 35.38 40.52
C ASP A 30 -8.81 35.32 39.00
N ARG A 31 -9.31 34.16 38.57
CA ARG A 31 -9.61 33.86 37.16
C ARG A 31 -11.10 33.92 36.88
N SER A 32 -11.91 34.44 37.81
CA SER A 32 -13.36 34.61 37.64
C SER A 32 -13.67 35.40 36.36
N ALA A 33 -12.87 36.42 36.05
CA ALA A 33 -12.97 37.23 34.82
C ALA A 33 -12.67 36.46 33.52
N THR A 34 -12.00 35.30 33.59
CA THR A 34 -11.68 34.43 32.44
C THR A 34 -12.50 33.13 32.43
N GLY A 35 -13.61 33.11 33.17
CA GLY A 35 -14.48 31.94 33.31
C GLY A 35 -13.98 30.89 34.30
N GLY A 36 -12.93 31.13 35.07
CA GLY A 36 -12.37 30.17 36.03
C GLY A 36 -11.37 29.17 35.42
N ALA A 37 -10.45 28.63 36.23
CA ALA A 37 -9.52 27.60 35.81
C ALA A 37 -9.90 26.24 36.40
N GLN A 38 -9.59 25.16 35.68
CA GLN A 38 -9.69 23.82 36.25
C GLN A 38 -8.71 23.69 37.41
N THR A 39 -9.21 23.19 38.54
CA THR A 39 -8.35 22.76 39.63
C THR A 39 -7.68 21.44 39.25
N LEU A 40 -6.58 21.11 39.94
CA LEU A 40 -5.96 19.80 39.81
C LEU A 40 -6.96 18.68 40.16
N GLU A 41 -7.81 18.91 41.16
CA GLU A 41 -8.86 18.00 41.58
C GLU A 41 -9.86 17.72 40.44
N ASP A 42 -10.31 18.75 39.72
CA ASP A 42 -11.19 18.61 38.54
C ASP A 42 -10.53 17.82 37.40
N ILE A 43 -9.20 17.88 37.28
CA ILE A 43 -8.47 17.12 36.26
C ILE A 43 -8.40 15.65 36.67
N LEU A 44 -8.06 15.37 37.92
CA LEU A 44 -7.94 14.01 38.44
C LEU A 44 -9.29 13.29 38.50
N ALA A 45 -10.35 13.96 38.96
CA ALA A 45 -11.71 13.42 38.96
C ALA A 45 -12.22 13.10 37.54
N ARG A 46 -11.80 13.86 36.52
CA ARG A 46 -12.14 13.54 35.12
C ARG A 46 -11.38 12.32 34.63
N GLN A 47 -10.12 12.18 35.01
CA GLN A 47 -9.29 11.03 34.64
C GLN A 47 -9.78 9.74 35.31
N SER A 48 -10.40 9.82 36.49
CA SER A 48 -11.07 8.69 37.15
C SER A 48 -12.49 8.43 36.65
N GLY A 49 -13.03 9.26 35.76
CA GLY A 49 -14.38 9.12 35.22
C GLY A 49 -15.51 9.62 36.14
N GLU A 50 -15.18 10.40 37.16
CA GLU A 50 -16.13 10.99 38.09
C GLU A 50 -16.89 12.17 37.45
N LYS A 51 -18.14 12.38 37.89
CA LYS A 51 -18.95 13.53 37.44
C LYS A 51 -18.49 14.79 38.16
N ILE A 52 -18.11 15.80 37.38
CA ILE A 52 -17.70 17.13 37.88
C ILE A 52 -18.70 18.15 37.34
N ASP A 53 -18.98 19.19 38.12
CA ASP A 53 -19.69 20.37 37.63
C ASP A 53 -18.79 21.16 36.66
N ASP A 54 -19.11 21.08 35.37
CA ASP A 54 -18.40 21.80 34.32
C ASP A 54 -19.19 23.00 33.77
N THR A 55 -20.20 23.49 34.49
CA THR A 55 -21.07 24.61 34.07
C THR A 55 -20.24 25.84 33.70
N PHE A 56 -19.24 26.20 34.53
CA PHE A 56 -18.36 27.34 34.27
C PHE A 56 -17.65 27.26 32.92
N ARG A 57 -17.34 26.05 32.45
CA ARG A 57 -16.71 25.81 31.14
C ARG A 57 -17.75 25.88 30.04
N ARG A 58 -18.90 25.21 30.23
CA ARG A 58 -19.96 25.18 29.22
C ARG A 58 -20.46 26.57 28.83
N THR A 59 -20.44 27.51 29.77
CA THR A 59 -20.90 28.89 29.55
C THR A 59 -19.77 29.85 29.13
N ALA A 60 -18.50 29.46 29.28
CA ALA A 60 -17.37 30.29 28.87
C ALA A 60 -17.10 30.13 27.37
N THR A 61 -18.01 30.59 26.52
CA THR A 61 -17.93 30.40 25.05
C THR A 61 -17.61 31.67 24.28
N GLY A 62 -17.19 32.72 25.01
CA GLY A 62 -16.87 34.03 24.45
C GLY A 62 -18.13 34.82 24.07
N ASP A 63 -17.97 36.13 23.93
CA ASP A 63 -19.02 37.03 23.46
C ASP A 63 -18.43 37.92 22.34
N PRO A 64 -18.81 37.70 21.06
CA PRO A 64 -18.32 38.49 19.95
C PRO A 64 -18.56 40.00 20.11
N ASP A 65 -19.63 40.38 20.82
CA ASP A 65 -20.00 41.77 21.06
C ASP A 65 -19.19 42.42 22.19
N SER A 66 -18.42 41.63 22.95
CA SER A 66 -17.54 42.09 24.03
C SER A 66 -16.18 42.60 23.55
N ALA A 67 -15.99 42.77 22.24
CA ALA A 67 -14.75 43.25 21.65
C ALA A 67 -14.35 44.63 22.20
N ALA A 68 -13.08 44.78 22.58
CA ALA A 68 -12.53 46.08 22.92
C ALA A 68 -12.64 47.03 21.72
N GLY A 69 -12.83 48.33 21.96
CA GLY A 69 -12.93 49.32 20.89
C GLY A 69 -11.70 49.28 19.99
N ILE A 70 -11.85 49.54 18.68
CA ILE A 70 -10.73 49.47 17.71
C ILE A 70 -9.53 50.36 18.08
N THR A 71 -9.75 51.39 18.89
CA THR A 71 -8.74 52.31 19.41
C THR A 71 -8.09 51.84 20.72
N GLU A 72 -8.58 50.78 21.34
CA GLU A 72 -8.08 50.23 22.60
C GLU A 72 -7.04 49.13 22.37
N GLN A 73 -6.23 48.87 23.40
CA GLN A 73 -5.26 47.79 23.37
C GLN A 73 -6.01 46.46 23.21
N LEU A 74 -5.67 45.69 22.16
CA LEU A 74 -6.30 44.41 21.75
C LEU A 74 -7.63 44.53 20.97
N GLY A 75 -8.11 45.73 20.61
CA GLY A 75 -9.35 45.90 19.83
C GLY A 75 -9.37 45.23 18.46
N THR A 76 -8.20 44.89 17.90
CA THR A 76 -8.07 44.13 16.65
C THR A 76 -8.19 42.61 16.82
N LEU A 77 -8.27 42.10 18.05
CA LEU A 77 -8.33 40.66 18.35
C LEU A 77 -9.77 40.13 18.49
N GLY A 78 -10.79 41.01 18.43
CA GLY A 78 -12.20 40.62 18.59
C GLY A 78 -12.62 40.35 20.04
N GLY A 79 -13.89 39.98 20.24
CA GLY A 79 -14.49 39.73 21.56
C GLY A 79 -14.41 38.28 22.07
N SER A 80 -13.95 37.36 21.22
CA SER A 80 -13.84 35.93 21.57
C SER A 80 -12.43 35.41 21.29
N SER A 81 -11.93 34.57 22.19
CA SER A 81 -10.62 33.90 22.06
C SER A 81 -10.73 32.50 21.43
N ASP A 82 -9.64 32.00 20.82
CA ASP A 82 -9.61 30.65 20.23
C ASP A 82 -10.06 29.55 21.22
N PRO A 83 -9.64 29.54 22.51
CA PRO A 83 -10.11 28.54 23.47
C PRO A 83 -11.61 28.59 23.73
N GLU A 84 -12.24 29.76 23.67
CA GLU A 84 -13.68 29.95 23.82
C GLU A 84 -14.43 29.43 22.60
N LEU A 85 -13.93 29.71 21.40
CA LEU A 85 -14.44 29.10 20.16
C LEU A 85 -14.40 27.58 20.25
N TRP A 86 -13.23 26.97 20.53
CA TRP A 86 -13.11 25.51 20.65
C TRP A 86 -13.98 24.91 21.75
N ARG A 87 -14.30 25.68 22.79
CA ARG A 87 -15.23 25.28 23.86
C ARG A 87 -16.67 25.32 23.38
N ALA A 88 -17.07 26.37 22.67
CA ALA A 88 -18.38 26.49 22.04
C ALA A 88 -18.64 25.34 21.05
N LEU A 89 -17.64 25.01 20.23
CA LEU A 89 -17.69 23.87 19.31
C LEU A 89 -17.85 22.55 20.07
N ARG A 90 -17.07 22.33 21.13
CA ARG A 90 -17.12 21.10 21.96
C ARG A 90 -18.47 20.88 22.64
N TYR A 91 -19.11 21.95 23.12
CA TYR A 91 -20.38 21.87 23.84
C TYR A 91 -21.60 22.11 22.94
N GLY A 92 -21.41 22.27 21.63
CA GLY A 92 -22.50 22.44 20.67
C GLY A 92 -23.25 23.76 20.79
N SER A 93 -22.64 24.78 21.39
CA SER A 93 -23.22 26.13 21.53
C SER A 93 -22.67 27.14 20.53
N ALA A 94 -21.73 26.72 19.68
CA ALA A 94 -21.21 27.57 18.62
C ALA A 94 -22.25 27.80 17.53
N ASP A 95 -22.43 29.06 17.13
CA ASP A 95 -23.15 29.43 15.92
C ASP A 95 -22.17 29.33 14.73
N ILE A 96 -22.38 28.33 13.87
CA ILE A 96 -21.45 27.98 12.80
C ILE A 96 -22.18 28.10 11.47
N THR A 97 -21.63 28.94 10.59
CA THR A 97 -22.01 28.95 9.18
C THR A 97 -20.92 28.25 8.37
N VAL A 98 -21.29 27.21 7.63
CA VAL A 98 -20.38 26.50 6.72
C VAL A 98 -20.79 26.75 5.28
N SER A 99 -19.81 26.94 4.40
CA SER A 99 -20.03 26.97 2.96
C SER A 99 -19.83 25.55 2.40
N SER A 100 -20.83 24.69 2.53
CA SER A 100 -20.81 23.35 1.92
C SER A 100 -22.10 23.10 1.13
N GLY A 101 -22.00 22.33 0.04
CA GLY A 101 -23.13 22.07 -0.86
C GLY A 101 -24.03 20.91 -0.45
N ASP A 102 -23.70 20.19 0.63
CA ASP A 102 -24.39 18.98 1.10
C ASP A 102 -24.70 19.11 2.60
N GLU A 103 -25.95 18.87 2.99
CA GLU A 103 -26.44 18.95 4.36
C GLU A 103 -25.70 17.97 5.29
N LEU A 104 -25.28 16.81 4.77
CA LEU A 104 -24.52 15.83 5.55
C LEU A 104 -23.10 16.32 5.85
N VAL A 105 -22.47 17.03 4.92
CA VAL A 105 -21.13 17.61 5.12
C VAL A 105 -21.21 18.84 6.02
N ALA A 106 -22.30 19.61 5.92
CA ALA A 106 -22.50 20.83 6.68
C ALA A 106 -22.59 20.61 8.20
N THR A 107 -22.95 19.40 8.64
CA THR A 107 -23.13 19.06 10.07
C THR A 107 -21.87 18.48 10.73
N VAL A 108 -20.80 18.24 9.96
CA VAL A 108 -19.55 17.67 10.47
C VAL A 108 -18.48 18.75 10.59
N LEU A 109 -18.28 19.25 11.81
CA LEU A 109 -17.25 20.25 12.10
C LEU A 109 -15.88 19.63 12.41
N MET A 110 -15.87 18.55 13.19
CA MET A 110 -14.67 17.77 13.49
C MET A 110 -14.89 16.34 12.99
N GLN A 111 -14.09 15.92 12.02
CA GLN A 111 -14.14 14.59 11.43
C GLN A 111 -12.94 13.79 11.90
N ASP A 112 -13.18 12.66 12.59
CA ASP A 112 -12.16 11.72 13.05
C ASP A 112 -12.17 10.40 12.27
N GLY A 113 -13.18 10.17 11.43
CA GLY A 113 -13.36 8.94 10.65
C GLY A 113 -12.17 8.60 9.72
N GLY A 114 -11.26 9.53 9.43
CA GLY A 114 -10.03 9.24 8.68
C GLY A 114 -8.81 8.86 9.52
N MET A 115 -8.89 8.97 10.84
CA MET A 115 -7.74 8.77 11.73
C MET A 115 -7.29 7.31 11.78
N TRP A 116 -8.22 6.35 11.79
CA TRP A 116 -7.88 4.92 11.76
C TRP A 116 -7.08 4.57 10.49
N TRP A 117 -7.46 5.14 9.34
CA TRP A 117 -6.80 4.92 8.06
C TRP A 117 -5.40 5.53 8.08
N LEU A 118 -5.28 6.75 8.62
CA LEU A 118 -4.00 7.43 8.75
C LEU A 118 -3.04 6.64 9.66
N GLU A 119 -3.49 6.23 10.84
CA GLU A 119 -2.71 5.45 11.80
C GLU A 119 -2.27 4.11 11.21
N PHE A 120 -3.18 3.40 10.54
CA PHE A 120 -2.87 2.15 9.86
C PHE A 120 -1.81 2.36 8.76
N ARG A 121 -1.99 3.39 7.92
CA ARG A 121 -1.10 3.71 6.81
C ARG A 121 0.29 4.13 7.30
N GLU A 122 0.37 4.95 8.34
CA GLU A 122 1.63 5.49 8.88
C GLU A 122 2.43 4.51 9.74
N GLY A 123 1.75 3.53 10.33
CA GLY A 123 2.35 2.49 11.17
C GLY A 123 2.33 1.12 10.52
N PRO A 124 1.30 0.29 10.79
CA PRO A 124 1.22 -1.10 10.35
C PRO A 124 1.52 -1.33 8.87
N LEU A 125 0.84 -0.61 7.96
CA LEU A 125 0.99 -0.83 6.53
C LEU A 125 2.43 -0.67 6.09
N MET A 126 3.04 0.49 6.34
CA MET A 126 4.43 0.77 5.95
C MET A 126 5.41 -0.25 6.55
N LYS A 127 5.22 -0.64 7.82
CA LYS A 127 6.11 -1.58 8.50
C LYS A 127 6.03 -2.98 7.90
N PHE A 128 4.84 -3.55 7.85
CA PHE A 128 4.64 -4.92 7.37
C PHE A 128 4.88 -5.03 5.86
N ALA A 129 4.44 -4.05 5.08
CA ALA A 129 4.69 -4.01 3.65
C ALA A 129 6.19 -3.88 3.33
N GLY A 130 6.90 -3.01 4.04
CA GLY A 130 8.35 -2.88 3.92
C GLY A 130 9.08 -4.18 4.26
N TYR A 131 8.70 -4.84 5.36
CA TYR A 131 9.27 -6.15 5.73
C TYR A 131 8.93 -7.24 4.72
N ALA A 132 7.72 -7.26 4.16
CA ALA A 132 7.33 -8.24 3.16
C ALA A 132 8.19 -8.12 1.89
N LEU A 133 8.44 -6.91 1.39
CA LEU A 133 9.29 -6.71 0.22
C LEU A 133 10.76 -7.05 0.48
N VAL A 134 11.34 -6.48 1.55
CA VAL A 134 12.74 -6.76 1.91
C VAL A 134 12.94 -8.23 2.24
N GLY A 135 11.99 -8.83 2.97
CA GLY A 135 11.98 -10.25 3.31
C GLY A 135 11.90 -11.15 2.08
N THR A 136 11.07 -10.80 1.09
CA THR A 136 11.00 -11.52 -0.19
C THR A 136 12.34 -11.48 -0.92
N ILE A 137 12.94 -10.30 -1.04
CA ILE A 137 14.26 -10.16 -1.69
C ILE A 137 15.33 -10.94 -0.94
N ALA A 138 15.37 -10.84 0.39
CA ALA A 138 16.33 -11.56 1.23
C ALA A 138 16.15 -13.08 1.13
N LEU A 139 14.91 -13.56 1.11
CA LEU A 139 14.60 -14.99 0.96
C LEU A 139 15.04 -15.51 -0.41
N LEU A 140 14.80 -14.77 -1.48
CA LEU A 140 15.24 -15.15 -2.83
C LEU A 140 16.76 -15.10 -2.96
N ALA A 141 17.42 -14.11 -2.35
CA ALA A 141 18.87 -14.02 -2.30
C ALA A 141 19.47 -15.19 -1.53
N LEU A 142 18.92 -15.53 -0.37
CA LEU A 142 19.34 -16.70 0.41
C LEU A 142 19.12 -17.99 -0.38
N PHE A 143 17.95 -18.15 -1.01
CA PHE A 143 17.64 -19.29 -1.85
C PHE A 143 18.66 -19.43 -2.99
N PHE A 144 19.01 -18.33 -3.65
CA PHE A 144 20.04 -18.31 -4.69
C PHE A 144 21.43 -18.68 -4.17
N LEU A 145 21.83 -18.18 -2.99
CA LEU A 145 23.12 -18.52 -2.38
C LEU A 145 23.22 -20.00 -2.00
N VAL A 146 22.11 -20.60 -1.54
CA VAL A 146 22.07 -22.01 -1.12
C VAL A 146 21.96 -22.95 -2.33
N ARG A 147 21.09 -22.63 -3.29
CA ARG A 147 20.75 -23.54 -4.39
C ARG A 147 21.52 -23.28 -5.68
N GLY A 148 21.90 -22.03 -5.92
CA GLY A 148 22.46 -21.56 -7.19
C GLY A 148 21.41 -21.43 -8.29
N ARG A 149 21.90 -21.18 -9.51
CA ARG A 149 21.09 -21.15 -10.74
C ARG A 149 20.70 -22.56 -11.16
N VAL A 150 19.43 -22.77 -11.52
CA VAL A 150 18.97 -24.01 -12.16
C VAL A 150 19.52 -24.04 -13.58
N ARG A 151 20.42 -24.98 -13.85
CA ARG A 151 21.05 -25.17 -15.17
C ARG A 151 20.27 -26.19 -16.00
N ILE A 152 20.53 -26.18 -17.30
CA ILE A 152 20.08 -27.23 -18.21
C ILE A 152 20.89 -28.50 -17.90
N ASP A 153 20.22 -29.62 -17.65
CA ASP A 153 20.89 -30.87 -17.25
C ASP A 153 21.49 -31.62 -18.46
N GLY A 154 20.87 -31.50 -19.63
CA GLY A 154 21.30 -32.15 -20.87
C GLY A 154 22.27 -31.32 -21.73
N GLU A 155 22.76 -31.94 -22.81
CA GLU A 155 23.59 -31.25 -23.80
C GLU A 155 22.77 -30.21 -24.57
N ILE A 156 23.33 -29.00 -24.70
CA ILE A 156 22.75 -27.92 -25.50
C ILE A 156 22.74 -28.38 -26.96
N THR A 157 21.56 -28.40 -27.56
CA THR A 157 21.37 -28.91 -28.93
C THR A 157 21.75 -27.92 -30.02
N GLY A 158 21.86 -26.64 -29.67
CA GLY A 158 22.03 -25.53 -30.62
C GLY A 158 20.80 -25.21 -31.47
N ARG A 159 19.67 -25.90 -31.24
CA ARG A 159 18.39 -25.63 -31.89
C ARG A 159 17.46 -24.88 -30.94
N THR A 160 16.67 -23.98 -31.49
CA THR A 160 15.64 -23.23 -30.74
C THR A 160 14.25 -23.55 -31.23
N ILE A 161 13.27 -23.39 -30.35
CA ILE A 161 11.83 -23.50 -30.64
C ILE A 161 11.15 -22.18 -30.28
N GLU A 162 10.29 -21.68 -31.18
CA GLU A 162 9.46 -20.50 -30.91
C GLU A 162 8.47 -20.81 -29.79
N ARG A 163 8.61 -20.11 -28.66
CA ARG A 163 7.75 -20.23 -27.50
C ARG A 163 6.70 -19.14 -27.42
N PHE A 164 7.11 -17.90 -27.73
CA PHE A 164 6.26 -16.71 -27.63
C PHE A 164 6.41 -15.80 -28.85
N LYS A 165 5.26 -15.48 -29.46
CA LYS A 165 5.19 -14.57 -30.60
C LYS A 165 5.54 -13.15 -30.21
N ALA A 166 5.92 -12.32 -31.18
CA ALA A 166 6.25 -10.91 -30.97
C ALA A 166 5.14 -10.12 -30.25
N VAL A 167 3.86 -10.36 -30.59
CA VAL A 167 2.72 -9.71 -29.92
C VAL A 167 2.55 -10.13 -28.46
N GLU A 168 2.82 -11.40 -28.15
CA GLU A 168 2.78 -11.93 -26.77
C GLU A 168 3.90 -11.30 -25.93
N ARG A 169 5.11 -11.19 -26.50
CA ARG A 169 6.24 -10.51 -25.87
C ARG A 169 5.98 -9.02 -25.66
N PHE A 170 5.41 -8.33 -26.64
CA PHE A 170 5.03 -6.92 -26.50
C PHE A 170 4.03 -6.74 -25.35
N GLY A 171 2.98 -7.55 -25.28
CA GLY A 171 2.01 -7.50 -24.18
C GLY A 171 2.66 -7.74 -22.82
N HIS A 172 3.58 -8.71 -22.74
CA HIS A 172 4.32 -9.00 -21.51
C HIS A 172 5.21 -7.82 -21.08
N TRP A 173 5.99 -7.24 -21.99
CA TRP A 173 6.88 -6.12 -21.67
C TRP A 173 6.13 -4.83 -21.37
N LEU A 174 4.99 -4.59 -22.03
CA LEU A 174 4.09 -3.50 -21.69
C LEU A 174 3.56 -3.66 -20.26
N LEU A 175 3.12 -4.87 -19.89
CA LEU A 175 2.64 -5.17 -18.53
C LEU A 175 3.76 -5.06 -17.49
N ALA A 176 4.93 -5.64 -17.76
CA ALA A 176 6.05 -5.68 -16.81
C ALA A 176 6.65 -4.28 -16.57
N SER A 177 6.92 -3.52 -17.63
CA SER A 177 7.49 -2.18 -17.50
C SER A 177 6.52 -1.21 -16.83
N SER A 178 5.24 -1.22 -17.21
CA SER A 178 4.23 -0.41 -16.55
C SER A 178 4.10 -0.78 -15.07
N PHE A 179 4.05 -2.07 -14.72
CA PHE A 179 4.00 -2.52 -13.33
C PHE A 179 5.20 -2.02 -12.50
N ILE A 180 6.42 -2.10 -13.03
CA ILE A 180 7.62 -1.62 -12.32
C ILE A 180 7.52 -0.12 -12.04
N VAL A 181 7.12 0.67 -13.04
CA VAL A 181 7.00 2.12 -12.86
C VAL A 181 5.87 2.48 -11.89
N LEU A 182 4.73 1.78 -11.96
CA LEU A 182 3.62 1.95 -11.01
C LEU A 182 4.03 1.56 -9.59
N GLY A 183 4.74 0.45 -9.43
CA GLY A 183 5.26 0.00 -8.15
C GLY A 183 6.23 1.02 -7.53
N LEU A 184 7.17 1.55 -8.31
CA LEU A 184 8.12 2.57 -7.83
C LEU A 184 7.41 3.87 -7.42
N THR A 185 6.50 4.37 -8.26
CA THR A 185 5.73 5.60 -7.95
C THR A 185 4.79 5.39 -6.75
N GLY A 186 4.20 4.21 -6.60
CA GLY A 186 3.42 3.82 -5.42
C GLY A 186 4.27 3.79 -4.13
N LEU A 187 5.48 3.24 -4.19
CA LEU A 187 6.40 3.24 -3.05
C LEU A 187 6.83 4.67 -2.67
N ILE A 188 7.15 5.51 -3.66
CA ILE A 188 7.52 6.92 -3.43
C ILE A 188 6.38 7.68 -2.72
N THR A 189 5.14 7.49 -3.17
CA THR A 189 3.97 8.17 -2.58
C THR A 189 3.64 7.67 -1.17
N LEU A 190 3.88 6.39 -0.87
CA LEU A 190 3.64 5.83 0.46
C LEU A 190 4.73 6.22 1.47
N PHE A 191 6.00 6.02 1.10
CA PHE A 191 7.14 6.22 2.00
C PHE A 191 7.68 7.66 2.01
N GLY A 192 7.23 8.49 1.09
CA GLY A 192 7.73 9.84 0.86
C GLY A 192 7.75 10.73 2.10
N ARG A 193 6.64 10.80 2.84
CA ARG A 193 6.54 11.65 4.04
C ARG A 193 7.50 11.23 5.15
N LYS A 194 7.68 9.91 5.34
CA LYS A 194 8.42 9.36 6.48
C LYS A 194 9.92 9.22 6.21
N PHE A 195 10.31 9.00 4.95
CA PHE A 195 11.69 8.73 4.59
C PHE A 195 12.29 9.77 3.64
N LEU A 196 11.55 10.20 2.61
CA LEU A 196 12.10 11.13 1.62
C LEU A 196 12.13 12.57 2.12
N ILE A 197 11.07 13.06 2.78
CA ILE A 197 11.05 14.44 3.32
C ILE A 197 12.16 14.67 4.36
N PRO A 198 12.37 13.80 5.37
CA PRO A 198 13.44 14.03 6.34
C PRO A 198 14.85 13.93 5.73
N THR A 199 15.01 13.18 4.64
CA THR A 199 16.32 12.96 3.99
C THR A 199 16.66 14.05 2.97
N PHE A 200 15.68 14.50 2.20
CA PHE A 200 15.88 15.37 1.02
C PHE A 200 15.18 16.72 1.11
N GLY A 201 14.35 16.95 2.12
CA GLY A 201 13.56 18.16 2.30
C GLY A 201 12.24 18.17 1.51
N HIS A 202 11.37 19.12 1.87
CA HIS A 202 10.04 19.25 1.29
C HIS A 202 10.05 19.61 -0.19
N GLU A 203 10.96 20.48 -0.62
CA GLU A 203 11.02 20.98 -2.00
C GLU A 203 11.38 19.86 -2.98
N ALA A 204 12.45 19.11 -2.71
CA ALA A 204 12.84 17.97 -3.53
C ALA A 204 11.74 16.89 -3.59
N PHE A 205 11.11 16.58 -2.44
CA PHE A 205 10.02 15.63 -2.41
C PHE A 205 8.80 16.10 -3.19
N SER A 206 8.45 17.39 -3.14
CA SER A 206 7.31 17.96 -3.88
C SER A 206 7.41 17.68 -5.38
N THR A 207 8.56 17.99 -5.99
CA THR A 207 8.80 17.73 -7.42
C THR A 207 8.67 16.25 -7.76
N VAL A 208 9.29 15.38 -6.95
CA VAL A 208 9.24 13.94 -7.15
C VAL A 208 7.83 13.38 -6.96
N ALA A 209 7.07 13.88 -6.00
CA ALA A 209 5.70 13.45 -5.72
C ALA A 209 4.73 13.85 -6.84
N VAL A 210 4.85 15.08 -7.36
CA VAL A 210 4.06 15.55 -8.51
C VAL A 210 4.35 14.70 -9.74
N ALA A 211 5.62 14.48 -10.07
CA ALA A 211 6.02 13.62 -11.17
C ALA A 211 5.51 12.19 -10.97
N SER A 212 5.66 11.63 -9.76
CA SER A 212 5.22 10.26 -9.45
C SER A 212 3.72 10.10 -9.62
N LYS A 213 2.90 11.03 -9.12
CA LYS A 213 1.44 10.99 -9.28
C LYS A 213 1.05 11.09 -10.75
N TRP A 214 1.66 12.00 -11.51
CA TRP A 214 1.37 12.14 -12.93
C TRP A 214 1.73 10.87 -13.72
N VAL A 215 2.92 10.31 -13.48
CA VAL A 215 3.37 9.06 -14.10
C VAL A 215 2.46 7.90 -13.71
N HIS A 216 2.12 7.76 -12.42
CA HIS A 216 1.29 6.67 -11.91
C HIS A 216 -0.10 6.67 -12.56
N ASN A 217 -0.73 7.85 -12.63
CA ASN A 217 -2.08 8.00 -13.18
C ASN A 217 -2.14 7.77 -14.70
N ASN A 218 -1.07 8.06 -15.45
CA ASN A 218 -1.07 7.90 -16.90
C ASN A 218 -0.61 6.51 -17.33
N ILE A 219 0.39 5.92 -16.66
CA ILE A 219 0.90 4.58 -16.99
C ILE A 219 -0.06 3.47 -16.55
N SER A 220 -0.95 3.73 -15.58
CA SER A 220 -1.98 2.76 -15.17
C SER A 220 -2.87 2.32 -16.34
N TRP A 221 -3.17 3.19 -17.30
CA TRP A 221 -3.91 2.84 -18.51
C TRP A 221 -3.17 1.82 -19.37
N ALA A 222 -1.86 2.00 -19.55
CA ALA A 222 -1.04 1.03 -20.27
C ALA A 222 -1.01 -0.33 -19.56
N PHE A 223 -0.91 -0.33 -18.23
CA PHE A 223 -1.00 -1.55 -17.41
C PHE A 223 -2.34 -2.28 -17.61
N MET A 224 -3.46 -1.56 -17.53
CA MET A 224 -4.80 -2.14 -17.70
C MET A 224 -5.01 -2.73 -19.10
N ILE A 225 -4.56 -2.03 -20.16
CA ILE A 225 -4.61 -2.54 -21.53
C ILE A 225 -3.76 -3.80 -21.66
N ALA A 226 -2.52 -3.78 -21.15
CA ALA A 226 -1.62 -4.93 -21.20
C ALA A 226 -2.18 -6.13 -20.44
N LEU A 227 -2.85 -5.91 -19.30
CA LEU A 227 -3.49 -6.95 -18.50
C LEU A 227 -4.58 -7.67 -19.31
N VAL A 228 -5.43 -6.92 -20.00
CA VAL A 228 -6.47 -7.47 -20.89
C VAL A 228 -5.83 -8.22 -22.06
N MET A 229 -4.81 -7.65 -22.69
CA MET A 229 -4.10 -8.31 -23.80
C MET A 229 -3.54 -9.67 -23.37
N ILE A 230 -2.83 -9.72 -22.24
CA ILE A 230 -2.23 -10.95 -21.71
C ILE A 230 -3.30 -11.98 -21.34
N PHE A 231 -4.41 -11.53 -20.74
CA PHE A 231 -5.54 -12.42 -20.45
C PHE A 231 -6.06 -13.08 -21.73
N VAL A 232 -6.41 -12.29 -22.75
CA VAL A 232 -6.99 -12.78 -24.00
C VAL A 232 -6.04 -13.74 -24.72
N MET A 233 -4.74 -13.42 -24.76
CA MET A 233 -3.76 -14.26 -25.46
C MET A 233 -3.47 -15.57 -24.72
N TRP A 234 -3.46 -15.59 -23.38
CA TRP A 234 -2.89 -16.70 -22.61
C TRP A 234 -3.88 -17.49 -21.76
N VAL A 235 -5.13 -17.02 -21.55
CA VAL A 235 -6.08 -17.67 -20.64
C VAL A 235 -6.32 -19.14 -20.98
N ILE A 236 -6.48 -19.48 -22.26
CA ILE A 236 -6.76 -20.85 -22.71
C ILE A 236 -5.62 -21.81 -22.31
N HIS A 237 -4.37 -21.35 -22.40
CA HIS A 237 -3.19 -22.15 -22.03
C HIS A 237 -2.95 -22.20 -20.52
N ASN A 238 -3.61 -21.34 -19.74
CA ASN A 238 -3.46 -21.22 -18.29
C ASN A 238 -4.64 -21.80 -17.50
N LEU A 239 -5.56 -22.49 -18.17
CA LEU A 239 -6.61 -23.24 -17.48
C LEU A 239 -5.98 -24.37 -16.64
N PRO A 240 -6.38 -24.52 -15.36
CA PRO A 240 -5.92 -25.62 -14.52
C PRO A 240 -6.28 -26.98 -15.12
N ASP A 241 -5.33 -27.91 -15.08
CA ASP A 241 -5.51 -29.27 -15.56
C ASP A 241 -4.98 -30.30 -14.56
N ARG A 242 -5.29 -31.59 -14.79
CA ARG A 242 -4.88 -32.68 -13.89
C ARG A 242 -3.37 -32.89 -13.83
N THR A 243 -2.62 -32.43 -14.84
CA THR A 243 -1.15 -32.51 -14.84
C THR A 243 -0.53 -31.50 -13.87
N ASP A 244 -1.20 -30.36 -13.65
CA ASP A 244 -0.76 -29.36 -12.67
C ASP A 244 -0.75 -29.91 -11.24
N ILE A 245 -1.76 -30.71 -10.87
CA ILE A 245 -1.81 -31.36 -9.55
C ILE A 245 -0.60 -32.27 -9.36
N LYS A 246 -0.26 -33.07 -10.37
CA LYS A 246 0.93 -33.95 -10.33
C LYS A 246 2.23 -33.15 -10.25
N TRP A 247 2.29 -32.02 -10.95
CA TRP A 247 3.44 -31.10 -10.91
C TRP A 247 3.62 -30.52 -9.50
N LEU A 248 2.53 -30.06 -8.87
CA LEU A 248 2.53 -29.51 -7.51
C LEU A 248 2.91 -30.56 -6.45
N LEU A 249 2.40 -31.79 -6.58
CA LEU A 249 2.76 -32.90 -5.68
C LEU A 249 4.25 -33.26 -5.75
N LYS A 250 4.91 -33.01 -6.88
CA LYS A 250 6.37 -33.15 -7.04
C LYS A 250 7.15 -31.89 -6.65
N GLY A 251 6.49 -30.91 -6.03
CA GLY A 251 7.11 -29.64 -5.65
C GLY A 251 7.71 -28.87 -6.83
N GLY A 252 7.19 -29.07 -8.04
CA GLY A 252 7.71 -28.43 -9.25
C GLY A 252 9.11 -28.86 -9.68
N GLY A 253 9.61 -29.99 -9.19
CA GLY A 253 10.98 -30.45 -9.47
C GLY A 253 12.05 -29.77 -8.61
N LEU A 254 11.67 -28.87 -7.70
CA LEU A 254 12.60 -28.18 -6.78
C LEU A 254 13.25 -29.15 -5.79
N PHE A 255 12.54 -30.23 -5.41
CA PHE A 255 13.00 -31.23 -4.46
C PHE A 255 13.03 -32.61 -5.14
N GLY A 256 14.23 -33.13 -5.41
CA GLY A 256 14.42 -34.50 -5.91
C GLY A 256 14.91 -34.69 -7.34
N GLY A 257 15.37 -33.63 -8.03
CA GLY A 257 16.18 -33.75 -9.26
C GLY A 257 15.46 -34.31 -10.49
N GLY A 258 14.13 -34.18 -10.56
CA GLY A 258 13.35 -34.61 -11.73
C GLY A 258 12.50 -33.47 -12.27
N HIS A 259 12.37 -33.39 -13.58
CA HIS A 259 11.52 -32.41 -14.25
C HIS A 259 10.10 -32.96 -14.44
N PRO A 260 9.08 -32.47 -13.70
CA PRO A 260 7.74 -32.97 -13.89
C PRO A 260 7.20 -32.53 -15.25
N PRO A 261 6.54 -33.43 -16.01
CA PRO A 261 6.04 -33.10 -17.33
C PRO A 261 5.06 -31.93 -17.27
N ALA A 262 5.23 -30.96 -18.17
CA ALA A 262 4.39 -29.78 -18.26
C ALA A 262 4.07 -29.42 -19.72
N LYS A 263 2.92 -28.78 -19.92
CA LYS A 263 2.49 -28.21 -21.20
C LYS A 263 3.15 -26.84 -21.43
N LYS A 264 2.58 -25.98 -22.29
CA LYS A 264 3.12 -24.63 -22.60
C LYS A 264 3.42 -23.82 -21.33
N PHE A 265 2.55 -23.93 -20.31
CA PHE A 265 2.80 -23.40 -18.97
C PHE A 265 2.76 -24.51 -17.92
N ASN A 266 3.67 -24.45 -16.95
CA ASN A 266 3.64 -25.31 -15.77
C ASN A 266 2.71 -24.75 -14.68
N ALA A 267 2.41 -25.55 -13.64
CA ALA A 267 1.47 -25.13 -12.59
C ALA A 267 1.90 -23.84 -11.86
N GLY A 268 3.20 -23.66 -11.61
CA GLY A 268 3.72 -22.43 -11.00
C GLY A 268 3.49 -21.19 -11.88
N GLN A 269 3.74 -21.30 -13.18
CA GLN A 269 3.46 -20.23 -14.14
C GLN A 269 1.96 -19.92 -14.22
N LYS A 270 1.09 -20.94 -14.17
CA LYS A 270 -0.37 -20.74 -14.14
C LYS A 270 -0.83 -20.02 -12.86
N LEU A 271 -0.24 -20.34 -11.71
CA LEU A 271 -0.51 -19.63 -10.46
C LEU A 271 -0.10 -18.16 -10.53
N ILE A 272 1.07 -17.88 -11.12
CA ILE A 272 1.52 -16.49 -11.35
C ILE A 272 0.56 -15.78 -12.30
N PHE A 273 0.16 -16.41 -13.42
CA PHE A 273 -0.81 -15.85 -14.37
C PHE A 273 -2.10 -15.45 -13.65
N TRP A 274 -2.74 -16.37 -12.92
CA TRP A 274 -4.00 -16.07 -12.22
C TRP A 274 -3.83 -15.05 -11.10
N SER A 275 -2.69 -15.06 -10.41
CA SER A 275 -2.38 -14.04 -9.39
C SER A 275 -2.29 -12.65 -10.02
N VAL A 276 -1.58 -12.52 -11.16
CA VAL A 276 -1.47 -11.25 -11.89
C VAL A 276 -2.83 -10.79 -12.43
N ILE A 277 -3.62 -11.70 -13.02
CA ILE A 277 -4.95 -11.37 -13.54
C ILE A 277 -5.88 -10.91 -12.42
N VAL A 278 -6.01 -11.67 -11.32
CA VAL A 278 -6.95 -11.35 -10.24
C VAL A 278 -6.48 -10.12 -9.46
N LEU A 279 -5.23 -10.11 -8.99
CA LEU A 279 -4.72 -9.01 -8.18
C LEU A 279 -4.54 -7.75 -9.02
N GLY A 280 -4.04 -7.87 -10.25
CA GLY A 280 -3.92 -6.76 -11.19
C GLY A 280 -5.26 -6.13 -11.54
N THR A 281 -6.31 -6.95 -11.74
CA THR A 281 -7.68 -6.44 -11.95
C THR A 281 -8.18 -5.72 -10.70
N SER A 282 -7.95 -6.29 -9.52
CA SER A 282 -8.38 -5.70 -8.25
C SER A 282 -7.71 -4.34 -7.97
N ILE A 283 -6.40 -4.23 -8.22
CA ILE A 283 -5.65 -2.97 -8.14
C ILE A 283 -6.16 -1.98 -9.19
N SER A 284 -6.46 -2.44 -10.42
CA SER A 284 -6.99 -1.58 -11.47
C SER A 284 -8.35 -0.99 -11.11
N LEU A 285 -9.27 -1.80 -10.58
CA LEU A 285 -10.60 -1.35 -10.15
C LEU A 285 -10.53 -0.35 -8.99
N THR A 286 -9.70 -0.63 -7.99
CA THR A 286 -9.49 0.33 -6.89
C THR A 286 -8.74 1.58 -7.34
N GLY A 287 -7.81 1.47 -8.30
CA GLY A 287 -7.14 2.62 -8.90
C GLY A 287 -8.09 3.52 -9.68
N LEU A 288 -9.02 2.94 -10.45
CA LEU A 288 -10.10 3.68 -11.11
C LEU A 288 -11.03 4.36 -10.10
N SER A 289 -11.41 3.67 -9.02
CA SER A 289 -12.18 4.26 -7.91
C SER A 289 -11.45 5.45 -7.29
N LEU A 290 -10.12 5.39 -7.12
CA LEU A 290 -9.33 6.51 -6.63
C LEU A 290 -9.19 7.67 -7.62
N LEU A 291 -9.27 7.41 -8.93
CA LEU A 291 -9.25 8.45 -9.97
C LEU A 291 -10.61 9.15 -10.11
N PHE A 292 -11.70 8.41 -9.90
CA PHE A 292 -13.08 8.87 -10.08
C PHE A 292 -13.91 8.57 -8.81
N PRO A 293 -13.58 9.20 -7.67
CA PRO A 293 -14.15 8.83 -6.37
C PRO A 293 -15.64 9.15 -6.22
N PHE A 294 -16.20 10.00 -7.08
CA PHE A 294 -17.61 10.37 -7.05
C PHE A 294 -18.45 9.54 -8.03
N GLU A 295 -17.81 8.91 -9.00
CA GLU A 295 -18.44 8.15 -10.07
C GLU A 295 -18.30 6.63 -9.87
N LEU A 296 -17.26 6.19 -9.17
CA LEU A 296 -16.92 4.77 -8.96
C LEU A 296 -16.75 4.41 -7.46
N PRO A 297 -17.79 4.59 -6.60
CA PRO A 297 -17.79 4.04 -5.25
C PRO A 297 -17.84 2.50 -5.32
N MET A 298 -17.09 1.82 -4.44
CA MET A 298 -16.97 0.35 -4.50
C MET A 298 -17.28 -0.34 -3.18
N PHE A 299 -16.98 0.28 -2.04
CA PHE A 299 -16.99 -0.40 -0.76
C PHE A 299 -18.37 -0.48 -0.14
N ALA A 300 -19.20 0.56 -0.24
CA ALA A 300 -20.58 0.53 0.26
C ALA A 300 -21.37 -0.65 -0.34
N ALA A 301 -21.33 -0.78 -1.68
CA ALA A 301 -21.99 -1.90 -2.39
C ALA A 301 -21.33 -3.26 -2.09
N THR A 302 -20.03 -3.29 -1.82
CA THR A 302 -19.33 -4.53 -1.42
C THR A 302 -19.73 -4.94 0.00
N PHE A 303 -19.83 -3.99 0.92
CA PHE A 303 -20.23 -4.18 2.30
C PHE A 303 -21.68 -4.65 2.41
N GLU A 304 -22.59 -4.10 1.58
CA GLU A 304 -23.96 -4.59 1.47
C GLU A 304 -24.01 -6.08 1.10
N LYS A 305 -23.26 -6.46 0.05
CA LYS A 305 -23.16 -7.87 -0.38
C LYS A 305 -22.53 -8.75 0.69
N LEU A 306 -21.50 -8.27 1.41
CA LEU A 306 -20.86 -9.01 2.49
C LEU A 306 -21.80 -9.20 3.68
N ASN A 307 -22.52 -8.16 4.09
CA ASN A 307 -23.51 -8.23 5.17
C ASN A 307 -24.59 -9.26 4.85
N ALA A 308 -25.02 -9.34 3.58
CA ALA A 308 -25.99 -10.35 3.13
C ALA A 308 -25.49 -11.80 3.28
N THR A 309 -24.18 -12.03 3.33
CA THR A 309 -23.63 -13.38 3.57
C THR A 309 -23.60 -13.78 5.06
N GLY A 310 -23.74 -12.83 5.98
CA GLY A 310 -23.57 -13.05 7.42
C GLY A 310 -22.12 -13.27 7.88
N LEU A 311 -21.15 -13.30 6.96
CA LEU A 311 -19.73 -13.55 7.28
C LEU A 311 -19.12 -12.49 8.21
N PRO A 312 -19.35 -11.17 8.01
CA PRO A 312 -18.82 -10.15 8.91
C PRO A 312 -19.25 -10.36 10.37
N GLN A 313 -20.52 -10.71 10.58
CA GLN A 313 -21.10 -10.95 11.90
C GLN A 313 -20.52 -12.22 12.53
N MET A 314 -20.35 -13.29 11.75
CA MET A 314 -19.72 -14.54 12.21
C MET A 314 -18.27 -14.35 12.65
N LEU A 315 -17.53 -13.47 11.97
CA LEU A 315 -16.13 -13.18 12.29
C LEU A 315 -15.98 -12.12 13.40
N GLY A 316 -17.08 -11.61 13.95
CA GLY A 316 -17.09 -10.62 15.04
C GLY A 316 -16.88 -9.18 14.58
N PHE A 317 -16.94 -8.89 13.28
CA PHE A 317 -16.86 -7.53 12.73
C PHE A 317 -18.19 -6.76 12.81
N GLY A 318 -19.29 -7.45 13.12
CA GLY A 318 -20.62 -6.84 13.12
C GLY A 318 -21.11 -6.53 11.71
N GLU A 319 -22.09 -5.64 11.60
CA GLU A 319 -22.58 -5.17 10.30
C GLU A 319 -21.68 -4.03 9.79
N LEU A 320 -21.19 -4.17 8.55
CA LEU A 320 -20.35 -3.15 7.92
C LEU A 320 -21.23 -1.96 7.47
N SER A 321 -20.77 -0.73 7.71
CA SER A 321 -21.54 0.46 7.30
C SER A 321 -21.67 0.56 5.78
N THR A 322 -22.89 0.58 5.26
CA THR A 322 -23.17 0.80 3.83
C THR A 322 -23.38 2.27 3.48
N LEU A 323 -23.46 3.15 4.48
CA LEU A 323 -23.55 4.60 4.32
C LEU A 323 -22.14 5.17 4.47
N LEU A 324 -21.38 5.19 3.38
CA LEU A 324 -20.02 5.71 3.35
C LEU A 324 -19.98 7.09 2.68
N ALA A 325 -19.31 8.04 3.33
CA ALA A 325 -18.99 9.31 2.70
C ALA A 325 -17.91 9.11 1.61
N PRO A 326 -17.80 10.00 0.60
CA PRO A 326 -16.83 9.83 -0.49
C PRO A 326 -15.38 9.67 -0.03
N HIS A 327 -15.00 10.35 1.05
CA HIS A 327 -13.65 10.25 1.60
C HIS A 327 -13.40 8.89 2.31
N GLU A 328 -14.42 8.27 2.90
CA GLU A 328 -14.33 6.94 3.52
C GLU A 328 -14.19 5.86 2.44
N GLU A 329 -14.95 5.97 1.35
CA GLU A 329 -14.77 5.15 0.15
C GLU A 329 -13.33 5.21 -0.36
N MET A 330 -12.77 6.42 -0.49
CA MET A 330 -11.38 6.61 -0.90
C MET A 330 -10.38 5.99 0.08
N GLN A 331 -10.64 6.05 1.40
CA GLN A 331 -9.76 5.44 2.42
C GLN A 331 -9.72 3.92 2.27
N TYR A 332 -10.88 3.27 2.11
CA TYR A 332 -10.95 1.83 1.86
C TYR A 332 -10.33 1.44 0.52
N ALA A 333 -10.59 2.21 -0.54
CA ALA A 333 -9.99 1.98 -1.85
C ALA A 333 -8.46 2.09 -1.79
N GLN A 334 -7.94 3.12 -1.13
CA GLN A 334 -6.50 3.30 -0.96
C GLN A 334 -5.88 2.16 -0.14
N LEU A 335 -6.54 1.77 0.95
CA LEU A 335 -6.09 0.68 1.81
C LEU A 335 -5.98 -0.63 1.02
N TRP A 336 -7.05 -1.02 0.33
CA TRP A 336 -7.10 -2.24 -0.45
C TRP A 336 -6.09 -2.21 -1.60
N HIS A 337 -6.02 -1.08 -2.32
CA HIS A 337 -5.08 -0.88 -3.42
C HIS A 337 -3.64 -1.08 -2.95
N ALA A 338 -3.26 -0.49 -1.81
CA ALA A 338 -1.92 -0.65 -1.26
C ALA A 338 -1.64 -2.10 -0.83
N LEU A 339 -2.54 -2.74 -0.08
CA LEU A 339 -2.36 -4.11 0.40
C LEU A 339 -2.17 -5.10 -0.77
N VAL A 340 -3.07 -5.06 -1.76
CA VAL A 340 -3.01 -5.94 -2.92
C VAL A 340 -1.77 -5.64 -3.76
N SER A 341 -1.38 -4.36 -3.90
CA SER A 341 -0.16 -3.98 -4.61
C SER A 341 1.09 -4.60 -3.98
N PHE A 342 1.22 -4.59 -2.64
CA PHE A 342 2.38 -5.20 -1.99
C PHE A 342 2.44 -6.72 -2.16
N VAL A 343 1.29 -7.41 -2.08
CA VAL A 343 1.21 -8.84 -2.36
C VAL A 343 1.65 -9.12 -3.79
N LEU A 344 1.11 -8.37 -4.76
CA LEU A 344 1.47 -8.55 -6.16
C LEU A 344 2.94 -8.22 -6.41
N MET A 345 3.50 -7.17 -5.80
CA MET A 345 4.92 -6.84 -5.90
C MET A 345 5.81 -8.00 -5.40
N ALA A 346 5.48 -8.61 -4.26
CA ALA A 346 6.23 -9.77 -3.76
C ALA A 346 6.21 -10.94 -4.76
N ILE A 347 5.03 -11.25 -5.33
CA ILE A 347 4.87 -12.28 -6.37
C ILE A 347 5.69 -11.95 -7.61
N ILE A 348 5.64 -10.70 -8.09
CA ILE A 348 6.37 -10.27 -9.29
C ILE A 348 7.89 -10.29 -9.06
N ILE A 349 8.37 -9.94 -7.87
CA ILE A 349 9.80 -10.08 -7.54
C ILE A 349 10.24 -11.54 -7.66
N ALA A 350 9.45 -12.49 -7.13
CA ALA A 350 9.71 -13.92 -7.28
C ALA A 350 9.64 -14.38 -8.75
N HIS A 351 8.68 -13.87 -9.53
CA HIS A 351 8.57 -14.15 -10.95
C HIS A 351 9.78 -13.64 -11.74
N ILE A 352 10.22 -12.40 -11.50
CA ILE A 352 11.42 -11.82 -12.10
C ILE A 352 12.65 -12.67 -11.77
N TYR A 353 12.80 -13.09 -10.50
CA TYR A 353 13.88 -13.97 -10.09
C TYR A 353 13.93 -15.25 -10.92
N ILE A 354 12.83 -16.00 -11.01
CA ILE A 354 12.77 -17.27 -11.74
C ILE A 354 12.99 -17.05 -13.25
N GLY A 355 12.42 -15.98 -13.81
CA GLY A 355 12.50 -15.67 -15.24
C GLY A 355 13.82 -15.05 -15.71
N SER A 356 14.75 -14.73 -14.81
CA SER A 356 16.02 -14.08 -15.16
C SER A 356 17.24 -14.85 -14.63
N ILE A 357 17.48 -14.76 -13.32
CA ILE A 357 18.72 -15.24 -12.69
C ILE A 357 18.55 -16.66 -12.16
N GLY A 358 17.34 -17.01 -11.69
CA GLY A 358 17.07 -18.29 -11.03
C GLY A 358 17.14 -19.51 -11.95
N MET A 359 16.83 -19.33 -13.24
CA MET A 359 16.82 -20.40 -14.23
C MET A 359 17.58 -20.01 -15.50
N GLU A 360 18.43 -20.93 -15.99
CA GLU A 360 19.16 -20.77 -17.24
C GLU A 360 18.24 -20.84 -18.45
N GLY A 361 18.49 -20.00 -19.47
CA GLY A 361 17.67 -19.91 -20.70
C GLY A 361 16.26 -19.35 -20.54
N ALA A 362 15.78 -19.16 -19.30
CA ALA A 362 14.41 -18.70 -19.03
C ALA A 362 14.10 -17.31 -19.62
N PHE A 363 15.09 -16.41 -19.57
CA PHE A 363 14.93 -15.05 -20.08
C PHE A 363 14.73 -15.02 -21.60
N ASP A 364 15.35 -15.96 -22.34
CA ASP A 364 15.30 -15.99 -23.81
C ASP A 364 13.88 -16.15 -24.33
N ALA A 365 13.04 -16.89 -23.58
CA ALA A 365 11.61 -17.01 -23.85
C ALA A 365 10.91 -15.65 -24.04
N MET A 366 11.24 -14.64 -23.22
CA MET A 366 10.65 -13.30 -23.33
C MET A 366 11.55 -12.29 -24.04
N GLY A 367 12.86 -12.52 -24.06
CA GLY A 367 13.83 -11.69 -24.76
C GLY A 367 13.73 -11.86 -26.28
N SER A 368 13.99 -13.07 -26.78
CA SER A 368 13.98 -13.40 -28.21
C SER A 368 12.66 -14.00 -28.68
N GLY A 369 11.91 -14.65 -27.79
CA GLY A 369 10.72 -15.45 -28.13
C GLY A 369 11.03 -16.93 -28.36
N GLU A 370 12.31 -17.26 -28.43
CA GLU A 370 12.87 -18.57 -28.74
C GLU A 370 13.49 -19.19 -27.49
N VAL A 371 13.34 -20.50 -27.31
CA VAL A 371 14.00 -21.25 -26.23
C VAL A 371 14.80 -22.41 -26.78
N GLU A 372 15.87 -22.76 -26.08
CA GLU A 372 16.69 -23.93 -26.45
C GLU A 372 15.88 -25.24 -26.33
N GLU A 373 16.07 -26.15 -27.28
CA GLU A 373 15.23 -27.35 -27.43
C GLU A 373 15.34 -28.31 -26.22
N GLN A 374 16.53 -28.46 -25.63
CA GLN A 374 16.75 -29.25 -24.42
C GLN A 374 16.10 -28.61 -23.18
N TRP A 375 16.22 -27.29 -23.01
CA TRP A 375 15.50 -26.57 -21.96
C TRP A 375 13.99 -26.80 -22.07
N ALA A 376 13.45 -26.73 -23.29
CA ALA A 376 12.03 -26.98 -23.56
C ALA A 376 11.63 -28.42 -23.23
N ARG A 377 12.49 -29.41 -23.53
CA ARG A 377 12.26 -30.82 -23.17
C ARG A 377 12.22 -31.02 -21.66
N GLU A 378 13.16 -30.42 -20.95
CA GLU A 378 13.25 -30.53 -19.48
C GLU A 378 12.03 -29.89 -18.83
N HIS A 379 11.75 -28.62 -19.12
CA HIS A 379 10.77 -27.85 -18.36
C HIS A 379 9.34 -27.97 -18.91
N HIS A 380 9.17 -28.39 -20.16
CA HIS A 380 7.91 -28.34 -20.92
C HIS A 380 7.76 -29.53 -21.88
N SER A 381 8.10 -30.75 -21.44
CA SER A 381 8.15 -31.96 -22.27
C SER A 381 6.89 -32.21 -23.12
N LEU A 382 5.69 -32.05 -22.53
CA LEU A 382 4.42 -32.28 -23.23
C LEU A 382 4.19 -31.25 -24.33
N TRP A 383 4.64 -30.01 -24.13
CA TRP A 383 4.55 -28.97 -25.15
C TRP A 383 5.49 -29.25 -26.32
N VAL A 384 6.71 -29.73 -26.06
CA VAL A 384 7.64 -30.11 -27.13
C VAL A 384 7.08 -31.25 -27.97
N GLU A 385 6.46 -32.25 -27.35
CA GLU A 385 5.77 -33.33 -28.05
C GLU A 385 4.65 -32.80 -28.97
N GLU A 386 3.83 -31.86 -28.47
CA GLU A 386 2.77 -31.22 -29.26
C GLU A 386 3.32 -30.41 -30.45
N VAL A 387 4.42 -29.68 -30.27
CA VAL A 387 5.05 -28.90 -31.35
C VAL A 387 5.60 -29.85 -32.42
N LYS A 388 6.34 -30.89 -32.02
CA LYS A 388 6.91 -31.87 -32.95
C LYS A 388 5.85 -32.66 -33.71
N ALA A 389 4.74 -33.00 -33.05
CA ALA A 389 3.62 -33.64 -33.72
C ALA A 389 3.03 -32.75 -34.83
N LYS A 390 2.87 -31.45 -34.57
CA LYS A 390 2.38 -30.47 -35.57
C LYS A 390 3.35 -30.25 -36.72
N GLU A 391 4.66 -30.26 -36.46
CA GLU A 391 5.69 -30.18 -37.50
C GLU A 391 5.74 -31.44 -38.37
N GLY A 392 5.51 -32.63 -37.78
CA GLY A 392 5.43 -33.90 -38.49
C GLY A 392 4.22 -34.03 -39.42
N ASP A 393 3.10 -33.41 -39.05
CA ASP A 393 1.85 -33.39 -39.84
C ASP A 393 1.80 -32.29 -40.91
N ALA A 394 2.77 -31.37 -40.95
CA ALA A 394 2.84 -30.35 -42.00
C ALA A 394 3.15 -31.02 -43.36
N PRO A 395 2.38 -30.72 -44.44
CA PRO A 395 2.66 -31.31 -45.74
C PRO A 395 4.06 -30.89 -46.17
N LYS A 396 4.95 -31.87 -46.41
CA LYS A 396 6.25 -31.63 -47.04
C LYS A 396 5.98 -30.90 -48.36
N ALA A 397 6.35 -29.61 -48.40
CA ALA A 397 6.31 -28.84 -49.64
C ALA A 397 7.07 -29.66 -50.70
N ALA A 398 6.37 -30.05 -51.76
CA ALA A 398 6.94 -30.80 -52.86
C ALA A 398 8.12 -29.99 -53.42
N SER A 399 9.30 -30.57 -53.38
CA SER A 399 10.45 -30.07 -54.13
C SER A 399 10.01 -29.87 -55.58
N PRO A 400 10.20 -28.69 -56.20
CA PRO A 400 10.07 -28.59 -57.64
C PRO A 400 11.11 -29.53 -58.26
N ALA A 401 10.64 -30.45 -59.10
CA ALA A 401 11.50 -31.31 -59.90
C ALA A 401 12.22 -30.44 -60.94
N GLU A 402 13.54 -30.61 -61.06
CA GLU A 402 14.35 -30.07 -62.16
C GLU A 402 13.97 -30.65 -63.53
#